data_AF-A0A975M910-F1
#
_entry.id   AF-A0A975M910-F1
#
_cell.length_a   1.000
_cell.length_b   1.000
_cell.length_c   1.000
_cell.angle_alpha   90.00
_cell.angle_beta   90.00
_cell.angle_gamma   90.00
#
_symmetry.space_group_name_H-M   'P 1'
#
loop_
_entity.id
_entity.type
_entity.pdbx_description
1 polymer ?
#
loop_
_entity_poly.entity_id
_entity_poly.type
_entity_poly.pdbx_seq_one_letter_code
_entity_poly.pdbx_strand_id
1 'polypeptide(L)'
;MIRRMFPSRIARDERGATIVEFALILIPLLTVIIAGLDFGYQSYVRAVMQGAVNDAARRASVQNPELSYSGETVEEQVEQMIRDQIGTIAIGAEIDVKQTSFYRFSSIGNAEPLLTDVNKNGSFDADDGDCWRDENENGVYDTHQTAGTTGRGSPDDVIFYQVDALVPRLFNSGWLWGGSDEFELALEAAVRNQPFGERVTPPVLCGKPVASGPGGSGGNCNGNGLAVGLNNGTGNGLGLGVCVGGIGVNANAGGGNGNGNGNGNGNGNGNGNGNGNGNGRP
;
A
#
# COMPACT_ATOMS: atom_id res chain seq x y z
N MET A 1 56.19 -52.58 29.76
CA MET A 1 56.67 -51.80 28.59
C MET A 1 56.11 -52.44 27.32
N ILE A 2 55.04 -51.88 26.74
CA ILE A 2 54.44 -52.37 25.49
C ILE A 2 54.91 -51.46 24.36
N ARG A 3 55.87 -51.93 23.57
CA ARG A 3 56.45 -51.21 22.44
C ARG A 3 55.46 -51.26 21.28
N ARG A 4 54.72 -50.17 21.04
CA ARG A 4 53.87 -49.99 19.86
C ARG A 4 54.75 -49.99 18.60
N MET A 5 54.86 -51.15 17.93
CA MET A 5 55.31 -51.23 16.55
C MET A 5 54.14 -50.77 15.66
N PHE A 6 54.07 -49.47 15.37
CA PHE A 6 53.31 -49.01 14.20
C PHE A 6 54.09 -49.45 12.95
N PRO A 7 53.46 -50.20 12.02
CA PRO A 7 54.17 -50.78 10.89
C PRO A 7 54.60 -49.68 9.91
N SER A 8 55.91 -49.44 9.81
CA SER A 8 56.58 -48.52 8.87
C SER A 8 56.32 -48.80 7.38
N ARG A 9 55.55 -49.86 7.07
CA ARG A 9 55.14 -50.22 5.70
C ARG A 9 53.97 -49.39 5.18
N ILE A 10 53.11 -48.87 6.06
CA ILE A 10 51.99 -47.99 5.64
C ILE A 10 52.52 -46.59 5.26
N ALA A 11 53.56 -46.11 5.96
CA ALA A 11 54.16 -44.79 5.72
C ALA A 11 54.99 -44.68 4.41
N ARG A 12 55.16 -45.79 3.67
CA ARG A 12 55.93 -45.86 2.42
C ARG A 12 55.08 -46.27 1.20
N ASP A 13 53.76 -46.39 1.37
CA ASP A 13 52.88 -46.82 0.28
C ASP A 13 52.38 -45.59 -0.51
N GLU A 14 53.03 -45.32 -1.65
CA GLU A 14 52.72 -44.17 -2.53
C GLU A 14 51.61 -44.47 -3.56
N ARG A 15 51.10 -45.72 -3.60
CA ARG A 15 50.10 -46.16 -4.60
C ARG A 15 48.77 -45.40 -4.51
N GLY A 16 48.51 -44.73 -3.39
CA GLY A 16 47.31 -43.91 -3.18
C GLY A 16 47.51 -42.40 -3.36
N ALA A 17 48.73 -41.92 -3.63
CA ALA A 17 49.02 -40.48 -3.71
C ALA A 17 48.22 -39.78 -4.82
N THR A 18 48.07 -40.44 -5.98
CA THR A 18 47.31 -39.93 -7.13
C THR A 18 45.81 -39.81 -6.85
N ILE A 19 45.24 -40.64 -5.97
CA ILE A 19 43.83 -40.56 -5.57
C ILE A 19 43.60 -39.27 -4.77
N VAL A 20 44.55 -38.88 -3.93
CA VAL A 20 44.45 -37.65 -3.11
C VAL A 20 44.58 -36.41 -3.98
N GLU A 21 45.50 -36.40 -4.95
CA GLU A 21 45.64 -35.31 -5.93
C GLU A 21 44.38 -35.15 -6.78
N PHE A 22 43.80 -36.27 -7.24
CA PHE A 22 42.54 -36.24 -7.99
C PHE A 22 41.38 -35.74 -7.13
N ALA A 23 41.29 -36.17 -5.87
CA ALA A 23 40.25 -35.71 -4.95
C ALA A 23 40.32 -34.19 -4.71
N LEU A 24 41.53 -33.61 -4.63
CA LEU A 24 41.72 -32.17 -4.47
C LEU A 24 41.23 -31.36 -5.69
N ILE A 25 41.29 -31.91 -6.90
CA ILE A 25 40.79 -31.25 -8.12
C ILE A 25 39.29 -31.52 -8.34
N LEU A 26 38.82 -32.71 -7.97
CA LEU A 26 37.45 -33.12 -8.16
C LEU A 26 36.47 -32.25 -7.34
N ILE A 27 36.85 -31.89 -6.11
CA ILE A 27 36.02 -31.05 -5.24
C ILE A 27 35.70 -29.70 -5.92
N PRO A 28 36.66 -28.84 -6.29
CA PRO A 28 36.36 -27.56 -6.92
C PRO A 28 35.69 -27.72 -8.30
N LEU A 29 35.94 -28.81 -9.02
CA LEU A 29 35.26 -29.09 -10.29
C LEU A 29 33.77 -29.37 -10.09
N LEU A 30 33.42 -30.26 -9.15
CA LEU A 30 32.03 -30.61 -8.86
C LEU A 30 31.26 -29.42 -8.29
N THR A 31 31.91 -28.58 -7.49
CA THR A 31 31.25 -27.41 -6.90
C THR A 31 30.89 -26.38 -7.97
N VAL A 32 31.76 -26.14 -8.96
CA VAL A 32 31.44 -25.28 -10.10
C VAL A 32 30.30 -25.87 -10.95
N ILE A 33 30.29 -27.19 -11.18
CA ILE A 33 29.23 -27.84 -11.96
C ILE A 33 27.88 -27.74 -11.22
N ILE A 34 27.84 -28.09 -9.93
CA ILE A 34 26.61 -28.03 -9.12
C ILE A 34 26.10 -26.59 -9.03
N ALA A 35 26.98 -25.63 -8.76
CA ALA A 35 26.61 -24.21 -8.71
C ALA A 35 26.09 -23.71 -10.07
N GLY A 36 26.72 -24.11 -11.17
CA GLY A 36 26.29 -23.76 -12.52
C GLY A 36 24.92 -24.36 -12.88
N LEU A 37 24.67 -25.61 -12.49
CA LEU A 37 23.37 -26.26 -12.70
C LEU A 37 22.26 -25.62 -11.85
N ASP A 38 22.54 -25.29 -10.59
CA ASP A 38 21.56 -24.61 -9.72
C ASP A 38 21.22 -23.22 -10.25
N PHE A 39 22.23 -22.45 -10.68
CA PHE A 39 22.03 -21.15 -11.33
C PHE A 39 21.23 -21.29 -12.64
N GLY A 40 21.56 -22.29 -13.46
CA GLY A 40 20.83 -22.59 -14.69
C GLY A 40 19.37 -22.89 -14.42
N TYR A 41 19.07 -23.73 -13.43
CA TYR A 41 17.72 -24.05 -12.99
C TYR A 41 16.93 -22.81 -12.55
N GLN A 42 17.51 -21.97 -11.69
CA GLN A 42 16.86 -20.71 -11.26
C GLN A 42 16.50 -19.81 -12.45
N SER A 43 17.43 -19.67 -13.41
CA SER A 43 17.21 -18.86 -14.61
C SER A 43 16.10 -19.45 -15.50
N TYR A 44 16.06 -20.77 -15.64
CA TYR A 44 15.06 -21.49 -16.40
C TYR A 44 13.68 -21.34 -15.77
N VAL A 45 13.55 -21.61 -14.46
CA VAL A 45 12.29 -21.48 -13.72
C VAL A 45 11.77 -20.06 -13.84
N ARG A 46 12.61 -19.04 -13.62
CA ARG A 46 12.21 -17.64 -13.75
C ARG A 46 11.67 -17.32 -15.15
N ALA A 47 12.34 -17.77 -16.20
CA ALA A 47 11.92 -17.51 -17.58
C ALA A 47 10.55 -18.16 -17.89
N VAL A 48 10.34 -19.40 -17.45
CA VAL A 48 9.08 -20.10 -17.72
C VAL A 48 7.94 -19.52 -16.88
N MET A 49 8.17 -19.23 -15.59
CA MET A 49 7.15 -18.62 -14.74
C MET A 49 6.76 -17.22 -15.26
N GLN A 50 7.72 -16.39 -15.69
CA GLN A 50 7.42 -15.09 -16.30
C GLN A 50 6.57 -15.25 -17.59
N GLY A 51 6.87 -16.28 -18.39
CA GLY A 51 6.07 -16.63 -19.57
C GLY A 51 4.64 -17.02 -19.21
N ALA A 52 4.46 -17.83 -18.18
CA ALA A 52 3.15 -18.24 -17.66
C ALA A 52 2.33 -17.03 -17.19
N VAL A 53 2.93 -16.16 -16.37
CA VAL A 53 2.27 -14.94 -15.87
C VAL A 53 1.86 -14.02 -17.03
N ASN A 54 2.73 -13.82 -18.01
CA ASN A 54 2.40 -13.00 -19.19
C ASN A 54 1.28 -13.60 -20.05
N ASP A 55 1.26 -14.92 -20.23
CA ASP A 55 0.17 -15.58 -20.97
C ASP A 55 -1.16 -15.48 -20.22
N ALA A 56 -1.14 -15.74 -18.91
CA ALA A 56 -2.30 -15.62 -18.05
C ALA A 56 -2.85 -14.19 -18.05
N ALA A 57 -1.99 -13.18 -17.88
CA ALA A 57 -2.36 -11.77 -17.95
C ALA A 57 -2.99 -11.39 -19.30
N ARG A 58 -2.41 -11.85 -20.42
CA ARG A 58 -2.96 -11.59 -21.76
C ARG A 58 -4.34 -12.20 -21.95
N ARG A 59 -4.55 -13.45 -21.51
CA ARG A 59 -5.87 -14.10 -21.60
C ARG A 59 -6.88 -13.41 -20.70
N ALA A 60 -6.48 -13.02 -19.49
CA ALA A 60 -7.35 -12.36 -18.51
C ALA A 60 -7.78 -10.93 -18.89
N SER A 61 -7.12 -10.30 -19.86
CA SER A 61 -7.37 -8.92 -20.28
C SER A 61 -8.71 -8.71 -21.02
N VAL A 62 -9.43 -9.78 -21.34
CA VAL A 62 -10.72 -9.71 -22.04
C VAL A 62 -11.90 -9.84 -21.07
N GLN A 63 -13.07 -9.37 -21.45
CA GLN A 63 -14.25 -9.35 -20.57
C GLN A 63 -14.66 -10.74 -20.08
N ASN A 64 -14.63 -11.73 -20.97
CA ASN A 64 -15.06 -13.09 -20.67
C ASN A 64 -14.05 -14.08 -21.26
N PRO A 65 -12.92 -14.28 -20.57
CA PRO A 65 -11.88 -15.17 -21.07
C PRO A 65 -12.35 -16.62 -20.94
N GLU A 66 -12.08 -17.41 -21.96
CA GLU A 66 -12.36 -18.84 -21.91
C GLU A 66 -11.21 -19.53 -21.17
N LEU A 67 -11.34 -19.60 -19.84
CA LEU A 67 -10.42 -20.28 -18.94
C LEU A 67 -11.10 -21.54 -18.39
N SER A 68 -10.65 -22.71 -18.84
CA SER A 68 -11.14 -24.00 -18.36
C SER A 68 -10.43 -24.42 -17.06
N TYR A 69 -10.42 -23.55 -16.06
CA TYR A 69 -9.81 -23.79 -14.74
C TYR A 69 -10.85 -23.70 -13.63
N SER A 70 -10.55 -24.30 -12.48
CA SER A 70 -11.42 -24.20 -11.30
C SER A 70 -11.42 -22.77 -10.75
N GLY A 71 -12.60 -22.22 -10.49
CA GLY A 71 -12.78 -20.88 -9.90
C GLY A 71 -14.13 -20.30 -10.30
N GLU A 72 -14.81 -19.65 -9.37
CA GLU A 72 -16.09 -18.97 -9.64
C GLU A 72 -15.83 -17.62 -10.33
N THR A 73 -14.70 -17.01 -10.01
CA THR A 73 -14.24 -15.75 -10.61
C THR A 73 -13.11 -16.00 -11.60
N VAL A 74 -12.95 -15.10 -12.57
CA VAL A 74 -11.85 -15.18 -13.53
C VAL A 74 -10.50 -14.97 -12.84
N GLU A 75 -10.46 -14.19 -11.76
CA GLU A 75 -9.30 -13.95 -10.91
C GLU A 75 -8.77 -15.26 -10.33
N GLU A 76 -9.65 -16.07 -9.75
CA GLU A 76 -9.32 -17.41 -9.24
C GLU A 76 -8.87 -18.33 -10.38
N GLN A 77 -9.54 -18.30 -11.53
CA GLN A 77 -9.16 -19.11 -12.68
C GLN A 77 -7.76 -18.76 -13.20
N VAL A 78 -7.39 -17.48 -13.20
CA VAL A 78 -6.04 -17.00 -13.56
C VAL A 78 -5.01 -17.45 -12.54
N GLU A 79 -5.32 -17.36 -11.25
CA GLU A 79 -4.45 -17.86 -10.19
C GLU A 79 -4.22 -19.37 -10.34
N GLN A 80 -5.28 -20.15 -10.58
CA GLN A 80 -5.16 -21.59 -10.78
C GLN A 80 -4.40 -21.95 -12.06
N MET A 81 -4.59 -21.20 -13.15
CA MET A 81 -3.80 -21.36 -14.37
C MET A 81 -2.30 -21.16 -14.10
N ILE A 82 -1.94 -20.11 -13.35
CA ILE A 82 -0.55 -19.83 -12.97
C ILE A 82 -0.03 -20.96 -12.07
N ARG A 83 -0.78 -21.37 -11.04
CA ARG A 83 -0.39 -22.44 -10.12
C ARG A 83 -0.17 -23.78 -10.83
N ASP A 84 -1.05 -24.16 -11.75
CA ASP A 84 -0.97 -25.41 -12.50
C ASP A 84 0.27 -25.42 -13.41
N GLN A 85 0.47 -24.34 -14.17
CA GLN A 85 1.61 -24.22 -15.08
C GLN A 85 2.94 -24.21 -14.30
N ILE A 86 2.99 -23.56 -13.15
CA ILE A 86 4.18 -23.51 -12.30
C ILE A 86 4.43 -24.83 -11.57
N GLY A 87 3.37 -25.48 -11.07
CA GLY A 87 3.45 -26.72 -10.29
C GLY A 87 4.09 -27.89 -11.07
N THR A 88 4.01 -27.86 -12.41
CA THR A 88 4.70 -28.84 -13.26
C THR A 88 6.23 -28.69 -13.29
N ILE A 89 6.74 -27.50 -12.97
CA ILE A 89 8.16 -27.15 -13.08
C ILE A 89 8.81 -27.10 -11.70
N ALA A 90 8.13 -26.47 -10.75
CA ALA A 90 8.61 -26.21 -9.41
C ALA A 90 7.76 -26.97 -8.39
N ILE A 91 8.04 -28.28 -8.27
CA ILE A 91 7.30 -29.16 -7.36
C ILE A 91 7.53 -28.70 -5.92
N GLY A 92 6.43 -28.42 -5.19
CA GLY A 92 6.49 -27.95 -3.81
C GLY A 92 6.79 -26.47 -3.65
N ALA A 93 6.75 -25.68 -4.73
CA ALA A 93 6.83 -24.22 -4.62
C ALA A 93 5.58 -23.64 -3.96
N GLU A 94 5.79 -22.69 -3.05
CA GLU A 94 4.73 -21.84 -2.53
C GLU A 94 4.57 -20.64 -3.47
N ILE A 95 3.33 -20.34 -3.85
CA ILE A 95 3.02 -19.29 -4.83
C ILE A 95 1.94 -18.41 -4.24
N ASP A 96 2.15 -17.10 -4.28
CA ASP A 96 1.17 -16.07 -3.93
C ASP A 96 0.95 -15.19 -5.16
N VAL A 97 -0.31 -15.05 -5.57
CA VAL A 97 -0.69 -14.29 -6.78
C VAL A 97 -1.57 -13.13 -6.36
N LYS A 98 -1.10 -11.91 -6.59
CA LYS A 98 -1.83 -10.67 -6.33
C LYS A 98 -2.23 -10.03 -7.64
N GLN A 99 -3.48 -9.58 -7.70
CA GLN A 99 -4.07 -8.90 -8.85
C GLN A 99 -4.60 -7.56 -8.37
N THR A 100 -4.02 -6.47 -8.89
CA THR A 100 -4.44 -5.10 -8.55
C THR A 100 -4.69 -4.32 -9.83
N SER A 101 -5.83 -3.67 -9.91
CA SER A 101 -6.23 -2.80 -11.01
C SER A 101 -5.89 -1.35 -10.74
N PHE A 102 -5.47 -0.63 -11.78
CA PHE A 102 -5.04 0.75 -11.76
C PHE A 102 -5.62 1.51 -12.94
N TYR A 103 -5.88 2.81 -12.74
CA TYR A 103 -6.41 3.63 -13.83
C TYR A 103 -5.36 3.86 -14.95
N ARG A 104 -4.08 4.00 -14.60
CA ARG A 104 -2.98 4.21 -15.55
C ARG A 104 -1.76 3.36 -15.18
N PHE A 105 -0.92 3.08 -16.18
CA PHE A 105 0.35 2.38 -15.94
C PHE A 105 1.27 3.17 -14.98
N SER A 106 1.21 4.50 -15.03
CA SER A 106 1.98 5.37 -14.14
C SER A 106 1.53 5.29 -12.67
N SER A 107 0.35 4.77 -12.39
CA SER A 107 -0.20 4.69 -11.03
C SER A 107 0.32 3.46 -10.28
N ILE A 108 0.89 2.48 -10.99
CA ILE A 108 1.49 1.29 -10.38
C ILE A 108 2.69 1.71 -9.53
N GLY A 109 2.62 1.43 -8.22
CA GLY A 109 3.68 1.74 -7.26
C GLY A 109 3.86 3.23 -6.96
N ASN A 110 2.90 4.09 -7.35
CA ASN A 110 2.92 5.52 -7.07
C ASN A 110 1.65 5.93 -6.32
N ALA A 111 1.72 7.05 -5.59
CA ALA A 111 0.54 7.67 -5.01
C ALA A 111 -0.38 8.24 -6.10
N GLU A 112 -1.64 8.48 -5.76
CA GLU A 112 -2.57 9.12 -6.68
C GLU A 112 -2.10 10.52 -7.10
N PRO A 113 -2.39 10.95 -8.34
CA PRO A 113 -1.83 12.18 -8.85
C PRO A 113 -2.51 13.40 -8.19
N LEU A 114 -1.69 14.18 -7.47
CA LEU A 114 -2.04 15.53 -7.04
C LEU A 114 -2.21 16.43 -8.27
N LEU A 115 -3.35 17.12 -8.34
CA LEU A 115 -3.66 18.11 -9.38
C LEU A 115 -3.35 19.52 -8.91
N THR A 116 -3.59 19.78 -7.63
CA THR A 116 -3.27 21.03 -6.97
C THR A 116 -2.53 20.70 -5.70
N ASP A 117 -1.30 21.17 -5.62
CA ASP A 117 -0.45 21.15 -4.43
C ASP A 117 -0.12 22.61 -4.11
N VAL A 118 -0.80 23.15 -3.10
CA VAL A 118 -0.77 24.58 -2.75
C VAL A 118 0.58 24.95 -2.14
N ASN A 119 1.11 24.11 -1.26
CA ASN A 119 2.35 24.36 -0.52
C ASN A 119 3.59 23.78 -1.24
N LYS A 120 3.40 23.00 -2.30
CA LYS A 120 4.42 22.36 -3.15
C LYS A 120 5.31 21.37 -2.41
N ASN A 121 4.79 20.72 -1.37
CA ASN A 121 5.53 19.74 -0.58
C ASN A 121 5.46 18.31 -1.15
N GLY A 122 4.64 18.07 -2.19
CA GLY A 122 4.47 16.76 -2.82
C GLY A 122 3.68 15.75 -1.98
N SER A 123 2.98 16.21 -0.95
CA SER A 123 2.10 15.42 -0.07
C SER A 123 0.68 15.99 -0.15
N PHE A 124 -0.32 15.16 0.15
CA PHE A 124 -1.70 15.63 0.19
C PHE A 124 -2.00 16.29 1.54
N ASP A 125 -2.29 17.59 1.51
CA ASP A 125 -2.74 18.35 2.68
C ASP A 125 -4.20 18.81 2.51
N ALA A 126 -5.12 18.09 3.16
CA ALA A 126 -6.55 18.43 3.12
C ALA A 126 -6.86 19.84 3.64
N ASP A 127 -6.05 20.32 4.59
CA ASP A 127 -6.24 21.61 5.26
C ASP A 127 -5.77 22.81 4.42
N ASP A 128 -4.87 22.59 3.45
CA ASP A 128 -4.34 23.61 2.55
C ASP A 128 -5.20 23.76 1.28
N GLY A 129 -6.15 22.84 1.07
CA GLY A 129 -7.04 22.83 -0.09
C GLY A 129 -6.45 22.10 -1.30
N ASP A 130 -5.54 21.16 -1.08
CA ASP A 130 -4.97 20.34 -2.13
C ASP A 130 -6.04 19.48 -2.81
N CYS A 131 -5.83 19.20 -4.09
CA CYS A 131 -6.73 18.38 -4.90
C CYS A 131 -6.00 17.20 -5.48
N TRP A 132 -6.61 16.03 -5.41
CA TRP A 132 -6.12 14.80 -6.03
C TRP A 132 -7.17 14.23 -6.96
N ARG A 133 -6.72 13.32 -7.83
CA ARG A 133 -7.63 12.54 -8.67
C ARG A 133 -7.79 11.17 -8.05
N ASP A 134 -9.01 10.87 -7.63
CA ASP A 134 -9.39 9.60 -7.01
C ASP A 134 -9.60 8.57 -8.12
N GLU A 135 -8.56 7.79 -8.40
CA GLU A 135 -8.48 6.85 -9.51
C GLU A 135 -9.16 5.51 -9.20
N ASN A 136 -9.36 5.16 -7.93
CA ASN A 136 -10.04 3.93 -7.50
C ASN A 136 -11.45 4.17 -6.90
N GLU A 137 -11.91 5.42 -6.89
CA GLU A 137 -13.24 5.86 -6.45
C GLU A 137 -13.55 5.55 -4.98
N ASN A 138 -12.53 5.51 -4.11
CA ASN A 138 -12.70 5.20 -2.69
C ASN A 138 -12.92 6.45 -1.82
N GLY A 139 -12.78 7.66 -2.38
CA GLY A 139 -12.96 8.93 -1.69
C GLY A 139 -11.82 9.34 -0.75
N VAL A 140 -10.70 8.63 -0.75
CA VAL A 140 -9.53 8.82 0.11
C VAL A 140 -8.30 9.02 -0.77
N TYR A 141 -7.36 9.85 -0.32
CA TYR A 141 -6.07 9.96 -1.02
C TYR A 141 -5.22 8.74 -0.73
N ASP A 142 -4.90 7.97 -1.78
CA ASP A 142 -4.06 6.79 -1.65
C ASP A 142 -2.57 7.07 -1.89
N THR A 143 -1.75 6.53 -0.99
CA THR A 143 -0.29 6.53 -1.15
C THR A 143 0.14 5.35 -2.02
N HIS A 144 1.44 5.25 -2.31
CA HIS A 144 1.96 4.17 -3.15
C HIS A 144 1.65 2.74 -2.66
N GLN A 145 1.32 2.56 -1.38
CA GLN A 145 0.98 1.26 -0.78
C GLN A 145 -0.51 0.92 -0.87
N THR A 146 -1.39 1.92 -0.94
CA THR A 146 -2.85 1.72 -0.91
C THR A 146 -3.51 1.99 -2.26
N ALA A 147 -2.78 2.53 -3.22
CA ALA A 147 -3.27 2.82 -4.55
C ALA A 147 -3.72 1.56 -5.31
N GLY A 148 -4.81 1.73 -6.08
CA GLY A 148 -5.41 0.68 -6.89
C GLY A 148 -6.59 -0.04 -6.23
N THR A 149 -7.17 -0.98 -6.94
CA THR A 149 -8.29 -1.80 -6.46
C THR A 149 -8.00 -3.27 -6.69
N THR A 150 -8.22 -4.12 -5.69
CA THR A 150 -8.05 -5.57 -5.82
C THR A 150 -8.96 -6.14 -6.91
N GLY A 151 -8.43 -7.05 -7.73
CA GLY A 151 -9.15 -7.73 -8.82
C GLY A 151 -8.92 -7.08 -10.19
N ARG A 152 -9.78 -7.42 -11.17
CA ARG A 152 -9.66 -6.98 -12.57
C ARG A 152 -10.15 -5.55 -12.84
N GLY A 153 -10.75 -4.86 -11.88
CA GLY A 153 -11.21 -3.48 -12.07
C GLY A 153 -12.17 -3.30 -13.26
N SER A 154 -12.13 -2.11 -13.86
CA SER A 154 -13.03 -1.65 -14.93
C SER A 154 -12.50 -1.97 -16.34
N PRO A 155 -13.35 -1.81 -17.39
CA PRO A 155 -12.88 -1.82 -18.78
C PRO A 155 -11.75 -0.80 -18.98
N ASP A 156 -10.74 -1.13 -19.79
CA ASP A 156 -9.57 -0.27 -20.07
C ASP A 156 -8.67 0.06 -18.84
N ASP A 157 -8.90 -0.56 -17.68
CA ASP A 157 -7.96 -0.50 -16.56
C ASP A 157 -6.69 -1.31 -16.81
N VAL A 158 -5.63 -0.94 -16.10
CA VAL A 158 -4.35 -1.65 -16.10
C VAL A 158 -4.32 -2.60 -14.93
N ILE A 159 -4.19 -3.89 -15.21
CA ILE A 159 -4.10 -4.93 -14.20
C ILE A 159 -2.63 -5.27 -14.01
N PHE A 160 -2.17 -5.08 -12.79
CA PHE A 160 -0.86 -5.46 -12.32
C PHE A 160 -0.96 -6.82 -11.62
N TYR A 161 -0.29 -7.80 -12.21
CA TYR A 161 -0.10 -9.13 -11.67
C TYR A 161 1.26 -9.16 -10.97
N GLN A 162 1.25 -9.44 -9.67
CA GLN A 162 2.45 -9.72 -8.90
C GLN A 162 2.38 -11.16 -8.43
N VAL A 163 3.41 -11.94 -8.75
CA VAL A 163 3.54 -13.32 -8.32
C VAL A 163 4.80 -13.46 -7.49
N ASP A 164 4.61 -13.75 -6.21
CA ASP A 164 5.69 -14.04 -5.28
C ASP A 164 5.76 -15.58 -5.15
N ALA A 165 6.89 -16.16 -5.56
CA ALA A 165 7.10 -17.61 -5.55
C ALA A 165 8.32 -17.99 -4.72
N LEU A 166 8.14 -18.89 -3.76
CA LEU A 166 9.21 -19.51 -2.98
C LEU A 166 9.45 -20.92 -3.52
N VAL A 167 10.62 -21.12 -4.14
CA VAL A 167 10.90 -22.31 -4.94
C VAL A 167 12.05 -23.11 -4.33
N PRO A 168 11.88 -24.43 -4.12
CA PRO A 168 12.99 -25.30 -3.72
C PRO A 168 14.10 -25.33 -4.77
N ARG A 169 15.34 -25.26 -4.30
CA ARG A 169 16.54 -25.42 -5.15
C ARG A 169 16.65 -26.85 -5.66
N LEU A 170 17.31 -27.00 -6.81
CA LEU A 170 17.52 -28.31 -7.43
C LEU A 170 18.43 -29.19 -6.56
N PHE A 171 19.45 -28.58 -5.95
CA PHE A 171 20.32 -29.22 -4.98
C PHE A 171 20.12 -28.57 -3.63
N ASN A 172 19.46 -29.28 -2.71
CA ASN A 172 19.40 -28.94 -1.28
C ASN A 172 20.83 -29.01 -0.69
N SER A 173 21.58 -27.94 -0.94
CA SER A 173 22.97 -27.77 -0.57
C SER A 173 23.15 -26.58 0.36
N GLY A 174 22.05 -26.06 0.93
CA GLY A 174 22.09 -25.00 1.94
C GLY A 174 23.01 -25.38 3.10
N TRP A 175 23.04 -26.65 3.49
CA TRP A 175 23.95 -27.19 4.50
C TRP A 175 25.44 -27.14 4.13
N LEU A 176 25.78 -27.15 2.83
CA LEU A 176 27.17 -27.19 2.35
C LEU A 176 27.77 -25.78 2.22
N TRP A 177 26.94 -24.79 1.90
CA TRP A 177 27.38 -23.41 1.59
C TRP A 177 26.81 -22.35 2.54
N GLY A 178 26.03 -22.74 3.55
CA GLY A 178 25.34 -21.82 4.47
C GLY A 178 24.21 -21.03 3.80
N GLY A 179 23.68 -21.52 2.68
CA GLY A 179 22.60 -20.89 1.92
C GLY A 179 21.20 -21.39 2.30
N SER A 180 20.17 -20.77 1.74
CA SER A 180 18.80 -21.29 1.81
C SER A 180 18.62 -22.46 0.83
N ASP A 181 17.80 -23.44 1.22
CA ASP A 181 17.37 -24.54 0.35
C ASP A 181 16.30 -24.11 -0.66
N GLU A 182 15.80 -22.89 -0.52
CA GLU A 182 14.80 -22.26 -1.38
C GLU A 182 15.35 -20.94 -1.94
N PHE A 183 14.72 -20.47 -3.00
CA PHE A 183 14.97 -19.15 -3.57
C PHE A 183 13.66 -18.45 -3.88
N GLU A 184 13.62 -17.14 -3.61
CA GLU A 184 12.47 -16.28 -3.87
C GLU A 184 12.54 -15.73 -5.29
N LEU A 185 11.38 -15.73 -5.96
CA LEU A 185 11.16 -15.10 -7.25
C LEU A 185 9.96 -14.16 -7.15
N ALA A 186 10.20 -12.88 -7.42
CA ALA A 186 9.14 -11.91 -7.69
C ALA A 186 9.00 -11.75 -9.20
N LEU A 187 7.80 -11.94 -9.71
CA LEU A 187 7.45 -11.82 -11.12
C LEU A 187 6.32 -10.82 -11.25
N GLU A 188 6.44 -9.95 -12.23
CA GLU A 188 5.51 -8.85 -12.44
C GLU A 188 5.08 -8.80 -13.89
N ALA A 189 3.80 -8.54 -14.11
CA ALA A 189 3.26 -8.25 -15.43
C ALA A 189 2.15 -7.21 -15.31
N ALA A 190 2.18 -6.21 -16.20
CA ALA A 190 1.11 -5.23 -16.32
C ALA A 190 0.45 -5.36 -17.68
N VAL A 191 -0.88 -5.50 -17.71
CA VAL A 191 -1.67 -5.59 -18.93
C VAL A 191 -2.84 -4.64 -18.85
N ARG A 192 -3.24 -4.06 -19.97
CA ARG A 192 -4.45 -3.25 -20.06
C ARG A 192 -5.61 -4.12 -20.52
N ASN A 193 -6.73 -4.03 -19.81
CA ASN A 193 -7.98 -4.65 -20.21
C ASN A 193 -8.45 -4.11 -21.57
N GLN A 194 -9.09 -4.94 -22.36
CA GLN A 194 -9.69 -4.50 -23.61
C GLN A 194 -10.83 -3.50 -23.35
N PRO A 195 -11.11 -2.59 -24.29
CA PRO A 195 -12.28 -1.73 -24.20
C PRO A 195 -13.54 -2.54 -24.53
N PHE A 196 -14.19 -3.07 -23.49
CA PHE A 196 -15.46 -3.82 -23.60
C PHE A 196 -16.65 -3.10 -22.94
N GLY A 197 -16.42 -1.88 -22.45
CA GLY A 197 -17.44 -1.03 -21.84
C GLY A 197 -16.96 0.41 -21.72
N GLU A 198 -17.88 1.29 -21.32
CA GLU A 198 -17.52 2.67 -20.95
C GLU A 198 -16.80 2.67 -19.61
N ARG A 199 -15.82 3.58 -19.51
CA ARG A 199 -15.00 3.75 -18.34
C ARG A 199 -15.35 5.06 -17.66
N VAL A 200 -15.56 5.01 -16.35
CA VAL A 200 -15.83 6.21 -15.57
C VAL A 200 -14.59 7.09 -15.54
N THR A 201 -14.80 8.39 -15.75
CA THR A 201 -13.71 9.35 -15.59
C THR A 201 -13.54 9.62 -14.09
N PRO A 202 -12.35 9.38 -13.52
CA PRO A 202 -12.15 9.46 -12.08
C PRO A 202 -12.39 10.88 -11.58
N PRO A 203 -13.13 11.05 -10.46
CA PRO A 203 -13.45 12.35 -9.92
C PRO A 203 -12.20 13.05 -9.37
N VAL A 204 -12.28 14.38 -9.30
CA VAL A 204 -11.28 15.20 -8.61
C VAL A 204 -11.85 15.58 -7.26
N LEU A 205 -11.15 15.19 -6.20
CA LEU A 205 -11.50 15.53 -4.83
C LEU A 205 -10.52 16.56 -4.29
N CYS A 206 -11.02 17.49 -3.50
CA CYS A 206 -10.22 18.56 -2.92
C CYS A 206 -10.45 18.65 -1.41
N GLY A 207 -9.38 18.88 -0.68
CA GLY A 207 -9.40 19.32 0.71
C GLY A 207 -10.19 20.62 0.86
N LYS A 208 -10.82 20.83 2.01
CA LYS A 208 -11.43 22.12 2.34
C LYS A 208 -10.41 22.93 3.12
N PRO A 209 -10.04 24.14 2.67
CA PRO A 209 -9.08 24.94 3.39
C PRO A 209 -9.60 25.25 4.79
N VAL A 210 -8.81 24.91 5.82
CA VAL A 210 -9.11 25.33 7.20
C VAL A 210 -8.88 26.83 7.25
N ALA A 211 -9.94 27.59 7.55
CA ALA A 211 -9.81 29.03 7.74
C ALA A 211 -8.87 29.30 8.92
N SER A 212 -7.61 29.59 8.65
CA SER A 212 -6.63 29.98 9.65
C SER A 212 -6.95 31.40 10.15
N GLY A 213 -7.77 31.49 11.19
CA GLY A 213 -8.05 32.74 11.92
C GLY A 213 -8.03 32.49 13.43
N PRO A 214 -7.38 33.34 14.24
CA PRO A 214 -7.34 33.17 15.68
C PRO A 214 -8.68 33.62 16.28
N GLY A 215 -9.42 32.68 16.87
CA GLY A 215 -10.50 32.98 17.81
C GLY A 215 -11.79 33.57 17.21
N GLY A 216 -12.82 32.75 17.09
CA GLY A 216 -14.20 33.21 16.93
C GLY A 216 -15.05 32.19 16.17
N SER A 217 -15.89 31.45 16.89
CA SER A 217 -16.94 30.60 16.30
C SER A 217 -17.92 31.43 15.45
N GLY A 218 -17.60 31.58 14.17
CA GLY A 218 -18.47 32.11 13.14
C GLY A 218 -18.16 31.39 11.84
N GLY A 219 -18.87 30.28 11.58
CA GLY A 219 -18.69 29.49 10.36
C GLY A 219 -19.00 30.32 9.11
N ASN A 220 -18.10 30.29 8.13
CA ASN A 220 -18.31 30.90 6.82
C ASN A 220 -19.18 29.95 5.98
N CYS A 221 -20.39 30.39 5.61
CA CYS A 221 -21.30 29.64 4.74
C CYS A 221 -21.13 30.11 3.29
N ASN A 222 -20.91 29.21 2.33
CA ASN A 222 -20.91 29.57 0.91
C ASN A 222 -22.37 29.60 0.38
N GLY A 223 -22.95 30.80 0.33
CA GLY A 223 -24.30 31.06 -0.21
C GLY A 223 -25.32 31.57 0.82
N ASN A 224 -26.43 32.14 0.34
CA ASN A 224 -27.58 32.52 1.18
C ASN A 224 -28.44 31.27 1.44
N GLY A 225 -28.55 30.86 2.70
CA GLY A 225 -29.28 29.65 3.07
C GLY A 225 -29.50 29.51 4.57
N LEU A 226 -30.51 28.72 4.93
CA LEU A 226 -30.79 28.29 6.30
C LEU A 226 -30.06 26.96 6.53
N ALA A 227 -29.12 26.92 7.46
CA ALA A 227 -28.42 25.70 7.85
C ALA A 227 -28.90 25.27 9.24
N VAL A 228 -29.45 24.07 9.34
CA VAL A 228 -29.83 23.43 10.61
C VAL A 228 -28.77 22.39 10.93
N GLY A 229 -28.03 22.59 12.02
CA GLY A 229 -26.94 21.71 12.43
C GLY A 229 -27.01 21.38 13.91
N LEU A 230 -26.64 20.15 14.25
CA LEU A 230 -26.42 19.74 15.64
C LEU A 230 -25.05 20.28 16.08
N ASN A 231 -25.03 21.17 17.06
CA ASN A 231 -23.78 21.72 17.60
C ASN A 231 -23.23 20.74 18.64
N ASN A 232 -22.08 20.11 18.35
CA ASN A 232 -21.46 19.14 19.25
C ASN A 232 -20.47 19.78 20.24
N GLY A 233 -20.78 21.01 20.69
CA GLY A 233 -20.08 21.69 21.77
C GLY A 233 -20.81 21.50 23.09
N THR A 234 -20.52 20.39 23.79
CA THR A 234 -20.83 20.16 25.22
C THR A 234 -22.26 20.38 25.73
N GLY A 235 -23.27 20.36 24.85
CA GLY A 235 -24.67 20.34 25.25
C GLY A 235 -25.56 20.10 24.04
N ASN A 236 -26.43 19.08 24.12
CA ASN A 236 -27.37 18.67 23.07
C ASN A 236 -28.42 19.76 22.78
N GLY A 237 -28.03 20.78 22.01
CA GLY A 237 -28.90 21.85 21.53
C GLY A 237 -28.96 21.88 20.01
N LEU A 238 -30.17 21.89 19.45
CA LEU A 238 -30.42 22.20 18.04
C LEU A 238 -30.21 23.71 17.82
N GLY A 239 -29.16 24.08 17.10
CA GLY A 239 -28.91 25.47 16.71
C GLY A 239 -29.48 25.77 15.33
N LEU A 240 -30.20 26.88 15.19
CA LEU A 240 -30.69 27.37 13.91
C LEU A 240 -29.81 28.54 13.45
N GLY A 241 -29.08 28.35 12.35
CA GLY A 241 -28.21 29.38 11.75
C GLY A 241 -28.80 29.92 10.45
N VAL A 242 -28.89 31.25 10.33
CA VAL A 242 -29.25 31.93 9.08
C VAL A 242 -28.00 32.60 8.52
N CYS A 243 -27.65 32.29 7.26
CA CYS A 243 -26.54 32.94 6.57
C CYS A 243 -27.10 33.97 5.56
N VAL A 244 -26.66 35.22 5.69
CA VAL A 244 -27.00 36.32 4.74
C VAL A 244 -25.72 37.03 4.35
N GLY A 245 -25.37 37.02 3.06
CA GLY A 245 -24.23 37.78 2.53
C GLY A 245 -22.86 37.31 3.02
N GLY A 246 -22.68 36.01 3.29
CA GLY A 246 -21.41 35.42 3.73
C GLY A 246 -21.10 35.60 5.23
N ILE A 247 -22.02 36.18 6.00
CA ILE A 247 -21.91 36.27 7.46
C ILE A 247 -22.96 35.34 8.08
N GLY A 248 -22.51 34.37 8.89
CA GLY A 248 -23.38 33.50 9.66
C GLY A 248 -23.71 34.09 11.03
N VAL A 249 -24.99 34.19 11.37
CA VAL A 249 -25.46 34.54 12.72
C VAL A 249 -26.08 33.31 13.35
N ASN A 250 -25.57 32.90 14.52
CA ASN A 250 -26.07 31.73 15.25
C ASN A 250 -26.91 32.21 16.46
N ALA A 251 -28.20 31.85 16.48
CA ALA A 251 -29.05 32.08 17.63
C ALA A 251 -29.14 30.79 18.46
N ASN A 252 -28.48 30.77 19.61
CA ASN A 252 -28.58 29.64 20.54
C ASN A 252 -29.83 29.80 21.40
N ALA A 253 -30.86 28.98 21.18
CA ALA A 253 -32.04 28.92 22.05
C ALA A 253 -31.73 28.07 23.29
N GLY A 254 -30.93 28.63 24.21
CA GLY A 254 -30.66 28.04 25.52
C GLY A 254 -31.84 28.23 26.47
N GLY A 255 -32.76 27.27 26.49
CA GLY A 255 -33.78 27.16 27.54
C GLY A 255 -33.16 26.67 28.85
N GLY A 256 -32.87 27.58 29.78
CA GLY A 256 -32.46 27.27 31.15
C GLY A 256 -33.56 27.62 32.14
N ASN A 257 -34.28 26.60 32.64
CA ASN A 257 -35.18 26.71 33.78
C ASN A 257 -34.34 26.76 35.07
N GLY A 258 -34.23 27.93 35.69
CA GLY A 258 -33.55 28.14 36.96
C GLY A 258 -34.37 29.09 37.84
N ASN A 259 -35.11 28.51 38.78
CA ASN A 259 -35.87 29.19 39.82
C ASN A 259 -34.91 29.93 40.77
N GLY A 260 -35.06 31.26 40.89
CA GLY A 260 -34.24 32.11 41.75
C GLY A 260 -34.92 33.44 42.04
N ASN A 261 -35.81 33.43 43.03
CA ASN A 261 -36.44 34.60 43.64
C ASN A 261 -35.38 35.49 44.32
N GLY A 262 -35.30 36.78 43.97
CA GLY A 262 -34.30 37.70 44.52
C GLY A 262 -34.51 39.16 44.12
N ASN A 263 -35.33 39.84 44.92
CA ASN A 263 -35.59 41.28 44.97
C ASN A 263 -34.30 42.12 45.10
N GLY A 264 -34.20 43.27 44.41
CA GLY A 264 -33.02 44.15 44.54
C GLY A 264 -33.02 45.41 43.66
N ASN A 265 -33.72 46.44 44.14
CA ASN A 265 -33.72 47.84 43.71
C ASN A 265 -32.33 48.51 43.80
N GLY A 266 -32.03 49.51 42.94
CA GLY A 266 -31.01 50.54 43.27
C GLY A 266 -30.07 51.03 42.16
N ASN A 267 -30.51 52.08 41.45
CA ASN A 267 -29.81 53.35 41.13
C ASN A 267 -28.27 53.47 41.30
N GLY A 268 -27.57 54.07 40.32
CA GLY A 268 -26.17 54.50 40.52
C GLY A 268 -25.40 54.98 39.27
N ASN A 269 -25.62 56.23 38.89
CA ASN A 269 -24.83 57.05 37.97
C ASN A 269 -23.35 57.20 38.38
N GLY A 270 -22.39 57.35 37.45
CA GLY A 270 -20.99 57.60 37.83
C GLY A 270 -19.93 57.59 36.72
N ASN A 271 -19.88 58.68 35.95
CA ASN A 271 -18.81 59.14 35.05
C ASN A 271 -17.40 59.14 35.72
N GLY A 272 -16.31 58.94 34.96
CA GLY A 272 -14.97 59.17 35.51
C GLY A 272 -13.75 58.61 34.76
N ASN A 273 -13.33 59.33 33.72
CA ASN A 273 -12.02 59.30 33.06
C ASN A 273 -10.82 59.36 34.04
N GLY A 274 -9.67 58.74 33.71
CA GLY A 274 -8.40 59.12 34.37
C GLY A 274 -7.28 58.08 34.43
N ASN A 275 -6.48 58.08 33.36
CA ASN A 275 -5.06 57.67 33.24
C ASN A 275 -4.22 57.66 34.55
N GLY A 276 -3.40 56.62 34.74
CA GLY A 276 -2.42 56.56 35.84
C GLY A 276 -1.56 55.30 35.84
N ASN A 277 -0.47 55.35 35.07
CA ASN A 277 0.66 54.41 35.06
C ASN A 277 1.36 54.34 36.44
N GLY A 278 1.77 53.14 36.90
CA GLY A 278 2.56 52.99 38.13
C GLY A 278 2.84 51.55 38.57
N ASN A 279 4.07 51.10 38.29
CA ASN A 279 4.75 49.87 38.74
C ASN A 279 4.49 49.40 40.19
N GLY A 280 4.57 48.09 40.42
CA GLY A 280 4.93 47.54 41.74
C GLY A 280 4.57 46.07 41.99
N ARG A 281 5.57 45.18 41.82
CA ARG A 281 5.64 43.74 42.23
C ARG A 281 5.57 43.57 43.77
N PRO A 282 5.51 42.34 44.35
CA PRO A 282 5.71 41.00 43.78
C PRO A 282 4.51 40.05 43.80
#